data_AF-A0A2S3VXY1-F1
#
_entry.id   AF-A0A2S3VXY1-F1
#
_cell.length_a   1.000
_cell.length_b   1.000
_cell.length_c   1.000
_cell.angle_alpha   90.00
_cell.angle_beta   90.00
_cell.angle_gamma   90.00
#
_symmetry.space_group_name_H-M   'P 1'
#
loop_
_entity.id
_entity.type
_entity.pdbx_description
1 polymer ?
#
loop_
_entity_poly.entity_id
_entity_poly.type
_entity_poly.pdbx_seq_one_letter_code
_entity_poly.pdbx_strand_id
1 'polypeptide(L)'
;MTTSLRQTRDGAQGFSWLIAWQERRGELDLILPQWLCDAIGRRGVLTLDPRYFTLTGGFERWLYLLVRRHAGRQSDGWAFDLPHLYRKSASRSPYPRFVFEIHRLVAADTLPGYRLRLETDASNVPVLRFFPDPSKETYPQGPVDNHVEDS
;
A
#
# COMPACT_ATOMS: atom_id res chain seq x y z
N MET A 1 27.24 20.83 3.31
CA MET A 1 28.26 19.78 3.45
C MET A 1 27.69 18.49 2.90
N THR A 2 28.15 18.06 1.73
CA THR A 2 27.68 16.83 1.08
C THR A 2 28.74 15.76 1.32
N THR A 3 28.51 14.87 2.29
CA THR A 3 29.37 13.73 2.56
C THR A 3 28.91 12.54 1.72
N SER A 4 29.54 12.37 0.56
CA SER A 4 29.41 11.14 -0.24
C SER A 4 30.30 10.05 0.35
N LEU A 5 29.73 9.13 1.13
CA LEU A 5 30.38 7.86 1.49
C LEU A 5 30.28 6.89 0.30
N ARG A 6 31.26 6.93 -0.60
CA ARG A 6 31.49 5.84 -1.57
C ARG A 6 32.68 5.02 -1.09
N GLN A 7 32.40 4.07 -0.20
CA GLN A 7 33.26 2.93 0.01
C GLN A 7 32.38 1.69 0.05
N THR A 8 32.03 1.20 -1.13
CA THR A 8 31.45 -0.14 -1.28
C THR A 8 32.57 -1.14 -1.01
N ARG A 9 32.59 -1.71 0.21
CA ARG A 9 33.31 -2.98 0.45
C ARG A 9 32.77 -4.02 -0.54
N ASP A 10 33.62 -4.90 -1.04
CA ASP A 10 33.18 -6.05 -1.84
C ASP A 10 32.00 -6.75 -1.14
N GLY A 11 30.84 -6.79 -1.80
CA GLY A 11 29.59 -7.34 -1.25
C GLY A 11 28.58 -6.33 -0.69
N ALA A 12 28.89 -5.03 -0.61
CA ALA A 12 27.91 -4.01 -0.20
C ALA A 12 26.98 -3.63 -1.38
N GLN A 13 25.78 -4.21 -1.43
CA GLN A 13 24.73 -3.73 -2.33
C GLN A 13 24.13 -2.43 -1.79
N GLY A 14 24.10 -1.39 -2.62
CA GLY A 14 23.37 -0.16 -2.30
C GLY A 14 21.86 -0.40 -2.26
N PHE A 15 21.18 0.17 -1.26
CA PHE A 15 19.73 0.12 -1.12
C PHE A 15 19.05 1.37 -1.72
N SER A 16 19.51 1.79 -2.90
CA SER A 16 18.86 2.87 -3.64
C SER A 16 17.58 2.36 -4.27
N TRP A 17 16.50 3.14 -4.26
CA TRP A 17 15.25 2.76 -4.93
C TRP A 17 15.32 2.90 -6.46
N LEU A 18 16.13 3.83 -6.96
CA LEU A 18 16.38 4.08 -8.39
C LEU A 18 17.88 4.32 -8.58
N ILE A 19 18.43 3.86 -9.70
CA ILE A 19 19.82 4.13 -10.09
C ILE A 19 19.89 5.43 -10.89
N ALA A 20 19.04 5.54 -11.90
CA ALA A 20 18.95 6.72 -12.76
C ALA A 20 17.53 6.83 -13.31
N TRP A 21 17.19 8.02 -13.79
CA TRP A 21 15.96 8.28 -14.52
C TRP A 21 16.22 9.32 -15.59
N GLN A 22 15.50 9.25 -16.70
CA GLN A 22 15.55 10.21 -17.79
C GLN A 22 14.15 10.44 -18.35
N GLU A 23 13.86 11.66 -18.77
CA GLU A 23 12.59 11.98 -19.43
C GLU A 23 12.86 12.34 -20.89
N ARG A 24 12.12 11.71 -21.82
CA ARG A 24 12.27 11.95 -23.26
C ARG A 24 10.89 12.04 -23.90
N ARG A 25 10.55 13.21 -24.44
CA ARG A 25 9.29 13.43 -25.19
C ARG A 25 8.02 13.01 -24.41
N GLY A 26 8.01 13.15 -23.09
CA GLY A 26 6.91 12.74 -22.22
C GLY A 26 6.96 11.28 -21.74
N GLU A 27 7.98 10.52 -22.14
CA GLU A 27 8.26 9.18 -21.62
C GLU A 27 9.26 9.26 -20.47
N LEU A 28 9.05 8.45 -19.43
CA LEU A 28 9.93 8.36 -18.26
C LEU A 28 10.68 7.03 -18.28
N ASP A 29 11.97 7.10 -18.57
CA ASP A 29 12.90 5.97 -18.51
C ASP A 29 13.44 5.83 -17.08
N LEU A 30 13.27 4.66 -16.47
CA LEU A 30 13.75 4.37 -15.11
C LEU A 30 14.76 3.22 -15.13
N ILE A 31 15.92 3.42 -14.50
CA ILE A 31 16.90 2.34 -14.26
C ILE A 31 16.75 1.86 -12.83
N LEU A 32 16.24 0.63 -12.69
CA LEU A 32 16.07 -0.04 -11.40
C LEU A 32 17.34 -0.82 -11.01
N PRO A 33 17.68 -0.91 -9.72
CA PRO A 33 18.76 -1.77 -9.26
C PRO A 33 18.39 -3.25 -9.33
N GLN A 34 19.40 -4.10 -9.54
CA GLN A 34 19.20 -5.55 -9.68
C GLN A 34 18.46 -6.17 -8.50
N TRP A 35 18.76 -5.75 -7.26
CA TRP A 35 18.08 -6.28 -6.07
C TRP A 35 16.56 -6.05 -6.12
N LEU A 36 16.10 -4.95 -6.73
CA LEU A 36 14.68 -4.61 -6.83
C LEU A 36 14.01 -5.48 -7.91
N CYS A 37 14.67 -5.67 -9.05
CA CYS A 37 14.23 -6.61 -10.08
C CYS A 37 14.10 -8.04 -9.52
N ASP A 38 15.11 -8.50 -8.78
CA ASP A 38 15.10 -9.82 -8.13
C ASP A 38 13.96 -9.92 -7.09
N ALA A 39 13.73 -8.86 -6.32
CA ALA A 39 12.67 -8.83 -5.32
C ALA A 39 11.28 -8.90 -5.94
N ILE A 40 11.06 -8.22 -7.07
CA ILE A 40 9.81 -8.28 -7.85
C ILE A 40 9.59 -9.69 -8.40
N GLY A 41 10.64 -10.33 -8.95
CA GLY A 41 10.51 -11.69 -9.49
C GLY A 41 10.28 -12.77 -8.43
N ARG A 42 10.79 -12.57 -7.20
CA ARG A 42 10.67 -13.55 -6.11
C ARG A 42 9.47 -13.36 -5.20
N ARG A 43 8.83 -12.19 -5.19
CA ARG A 43 7.73 -11.85 -4.26
C ARG A 43 6.50 -11.42 -5.03
N GLY A 44 5.33 -11.71 -4.47
CA GLY A 44 4.08 -11.20 -5.02
C GLY A 44 4.04 -9.67 -4.99
N VAL A 45 3.85 -9.06 -6.16
CA VAL A 45 3.58 -7.63 -6.31
C VAL A 45 2.16 -7.34 -5.83
N LEU A 46 1.98 -6.27 -5.05
CA LEU A 46 0.67 -5.84 -4.60
C LEU A 46 0.02 -4.99 -5.69
N THR A 47 -0.93 -5.56 -6.42
CA THR A 47 -1.70 -4.81 -7.42
C THR A 47 -2.61 -3.80 -6.73
N LEU A 48 -2.54 -2.54 -7.15
CA LEU A 48 -3.36 -1.43 -6.65
C LEU A 48 -4.42 -1.07 -7.69
N ASP A 49 -5.61 -0.69 -7.25
CA ASP A 49 -6.62 -0.08 -8.10
C ASP A 49 -6.11 1.29 -8.60
N PRO A 50 -6.29 1.67 -9.89
CA PRO A 50 -5.84 2.97 -10.39
C PRO A 50 -6.36 4.18 -9.60
N ARG A 51 -7.55 4.11 -9.00
CA ARG A 51 -8.10 5.15 -8.13
C ARG A 51 -7.33 5.30 -6.81
N TYR A 52 -6.41 4.39 -6.49
CA TYR A 52 -5.43 4.64 -5.44
C TYR A 52 -4.71 5.98 -5.64
N PHE A 53 -4.40 6.34 -6.89
CA PHE A 53 -3.72 7.60 -7.19
C PHE A 53 -4.61 8.83 -7.03
N THR A 54 -5.94 8.66 -6.97
CA THR A 54 -6.87 9.77 -6.68
C THR A 54 -7.03 10.03 -5.19
N LEU A 55 -6.61 9.10 -4.32
CA LEU A 55 -6.56 9.33 -2.87
C LEU A 55 -5.58 10.46 -2.60
N THR A 56 -5.98 11.48 -1.84
CA THR A 56 -5.14 12.67 -1.60
C THR A 56 -4.47 12.64 -0.23
N GLY A 57 -5.06 11.92 0.74
CA GLY A 57 -4.54 11.84 2.10
C GLY A 57 -3.45 10.79 2.27
N GLY A 58 -2.33 11.16 2.91
CA GLY A 58 -1.30 10.19 3.30
C GLY A 58 -1.83 9.08 4.22
N PHE A 59 -2.73 9.43 5.14
CA PHE A 59 -3.41 8.48 6.02
C PHE A 59 -4.32 7.52 5.27
N GLU A 60 -5.09 8.04 4.31
CA GLU A 60 -5.98 7.26 3.45
C GLU A 60 -5.20 6.28 2.57
N ARG A 61 -4.13 6.74 1.91
CA ARG A 61 -3.24 5.89 1.11
C ARG A 61 -2.57 4.82 1.96
N TRP A 62 -2.08 5.18 3.15
CA TRP A 62 -1.51 4.22 4.09
C TRP A 62 -2.54 3.15 4.49
N LEU A 63 -3.75 3.56 4.84
CA LEU A 63 -4.81 2.63 5.22
C LEU A 63 -5.17 1.72 4.04
N TYR A 64 -5.31 2.26 2.83
CA TYR A 64 -5.54 1.47 1.62
C TYR A 64 -4.48 0.39 1.42
N LEU A 65 -3.19 0.75 1.47
CA LEU A 65 -2.09 -0.19 1.29
C LEU A 65 -2.08 -1.27 2.36
N LEU A 66 -2.37 -0.89 3.62
CA LEU A 66 -2.51 -1.85 4.70
C LEU A 66 -3.64 -2.83 4.40
N VAL A 67 -4.82 -2.33 4.05
CA VAL A 67 -5.99 -3.18 3.76
C VAL A 67 -5.73 -4.10 2.59
N ARG A 68 -5.23 -3.57 1.46
CA ARG A 68 -4.89 -4.37 0.28
C ARG A 68 -3.92 -5.49 0.60
N ARG A 69 -2.95 -5.24 1.50
CA ARG A 69 -1.97 -6.25 1.93
C ARG A 69 -2.57 -7.39 2.75
N HIS A 70 -3.60 -7.10 3.57
CA HIS A 70 -4.20 -8.09 4.49
C HIS A 70 -5.50 -8.67 3.93
N ALA A 71 -6.47 -7.82 3.61
CA ALA A 71 -7.78 -8.23 3.08
C ALA A 71 -7.71 -8.77 1.65
N GLY A 72 -6.70 -8.40 0.85
CA GLY A 72 -6.64 -8.73 -0.57
C GLY A 72 -6.75 -10.22 -0.91
N ARG A 73 -6.28 -11.12 -0.04
CA ARG A 73 -6.32 -12.58 -0.26
C ARG A 73 -7.49 -13.28 0.46
N GLN A 74 -8.33 -12.56 1.19
CA GLN A 74 -9.33 -13.15 2.08
C GLN A 74 -10.73 -12.62 1.75
N SER A 75 -11.60 -13.51 1.26
CA SER A 75 -12.99 -13.20 0.90
C SER A 75 -13.82 -12.71 2.07
N ASP A 76 -13.53 -13.20 3.28
CA ASP A 76 -14.29 -12.90 4.49
C ASP A 76 -13.94 -11.54 5.10
N GLY A 77 -13.00 -10.82 4.48
CA GLY A 77 -12.48 -9.55 4.96
C GLY A 77 -11.41 -9.70 6.04
N TRP A 78 -11.08 -8.57 6.68
CA TRP A 78 -10.08 -8.51 7.73
C TRP A 78 -10.52 -7.56 8.85
N ALA A 79 -9.92 -7.68 10.03
CA ALA A 79 -10.19 -6.80 11.16
C ALA A 79 -8.89 -6.39 11.87
N PHE A 80 -8.85 -5.15 12.36
CA PHE A 80 -7.81 -4.69 13.27
C PHE A 80 -8.41 -3.96 14.46
N ASP A 81 -7.96 -4.29 15.66
CA ASP A 81 -8.22 -3.48 16.84
C ASP A 81 -7.57 -2.10 16.64
N LEU A 82 -8.31 -1.02 16.91
CA LEU A 82 -7.81 0.34 16.72
C LEU A 82 -6.51 0.62 17.52
N PRO A 83 -6.34 0.14 18.77
CA PRO A 83 -5.08 0.31 19.51
C PRO A 83 -3.89 -0.41 18.84
N HIS A 84 -4.12 -1.58 18.26
CA HIS A 84 -3.09 -2.29 17.51
C HIS A 84 -2.76 -1.57 16.21
N LEU A 85 -3.80 -1.14 15.48
CA LEU A 85 -3.68 -0.41 14.23
C LEU A 85 -2.90 0.91 14.41
N TYR A 86 -3.16 1.64 15.50
CA TYR A 86 -2.45 2.86 15.86
C TYR A 86 -0.95 2.64 16.09
N ARG A 87 -0.58 1.58 16.83
CA ARG A 87 0.83 1.21 17.02
C ARG A 87 1.50 0.87 15.68
N LYS A 88 0.78 0.14 14.82
CA LYS A 88 1.26 -0.27 13.49
C LYS A 88 1.40 0.90 12.52
N SER A 89 0.58 1.94 12.67
CA SER A 89 0.60 3.09 11.77
C SER A 89 1.81 4.00 11.96
N ALA A 90 2.55 3.84 13.06
CA ALA A 90 3.59 4.77 13.49
C ALA A 90 3.11 6.24 13.45
N SER A 91 1.82 6.47 13.75
CA SER A 91 1.25 7.81 13.69
C SER A 91 1.90 8.69 14.76
N ARG A 92 2.23 9.93 14.38
CA ARG A 92 2.70 10.96 15.30
C ARG A 92 1.54 11.73 15.95
N SER A 93 0.32 11.57 15.45
CA SER A 93 -0.88 12.19 16.03
C SER A 93 -1.27 11.47 17.31
N PRO A 94 -1.82 12.15 18.32
CA PRO A 94 -2.43 11.47 19.46
C PRO A 94 -3.49 10.45 19.05
N TYR A 95 -3.69 9.40 19.86
CA TYR A 95 -4.65 8.33 19.59
C TYR A 95 -6.08 8.85 19.28
N PRO A 96 -6.66 9.81 20.02
CA PRO A 96 -8.00 10.33 19.69
C PRO A 96 -8.08 10.96 18.30
N ARG A 97 -7.00 11.63 17.85
CA ARG A 97 -6.95 12.19 16.50
C ARG A 97 -6.88 11.09 15.45
N PHE A 98 -6.10 10.04 15.70
CA PHE A 98 -6.06 8.86 14.83
C PHE A 98 -7.45 8.22 14.69
N VAL A 99 -8.14 8.01 15.80
CA VAL A 99 -9.51 7.45 15.81
C VAL A 99 -10.46 8.35 15.02
N PHE A 100 -10.40 9.67 15.23
CA PHE A 100 -11.17 10.63 14.45
C PHE A 100 -10.91 10.52 12.94
N GLU A 101 -9.65 10.37 12.52
CA GLU A 101 -9.31 10.17 11.10
C GLU A 101 -9.89 8.87 10.54
N ILE A 102 -9.89 7.78 11.33
CA ILE A 102 -10.54 6.51 10.94
C ILE A 102 -12.04 6.72 10.76
N HIS A 103 -12.73 7.35 11.71
CA HIS A 103 -14.16 7.65 11.57
C HIS A 103 -14.46 8.47 10.32
N ARG A 104 -13.61 9.47 10.02
CA ARG A 104 -13.75 10.29 8.81
C ARG A 104 -13.63 9.45 7.54
N LEU A 105 -12.66 8.53 7.47
CA LEU A 105 -12.50 7.63 6.31
C LEU A 105 -13.64 6.64 6.17
N VAL A 106 -14.13 6.08 7.28
CA VAL A 106 -15.29 5.17 7.30
C VAL A 106 -16.53 5.89 6.77
N ALA A 107 -16.76 7.12 7.22
CA ALA A 107 -17.90 7.92 6.79
C ALA A 107 -17.79 8.38 5.33
N ALA A 108 -16.59 8.70 4.86
CA ALA A 108 -16.36 9.11 3.48
C ALA A 108 -16.50 7.93 2.48
N ASP A 109 -16.23 6.70 2.93
CA ASP A 109 -16.28 5.47 2.14
C ASP A 109 -15.51 5.55 0.81
N THR A 110 -14.37 6.24 0.81
CA THR A 110 -13.60 6.57 -0.41
C THR A 110 -12.61 5.49 -0.85
N LEU A 111 -12.35 4.47 -0.02
CA LEU A 111 -11.36 3.43 -0.35
C LEU A 111 -11.81 2.59 -1.56
N PRO A 112 -11.03 2.55 -2.65
CA PRO A 112 -11.32 1.68 -3.78
C PRO A 112 -11.30 0.20 -3.38
N GLY A 113 -12.24 -0.59 -3.87
CA GLY A 113 -12.32 -2.05 -3.68
C GLY A 113 -12.70 -2.50 -2.28
N TYR A 114 -12.95 -1.59 -1.33
CA TYR A 114 -13.19 -1.93 0.06
C TYR A 114 -14.28 -1.09 0.70
N ARG A 115 -15.01 -1.70 1.64
CA ARG A 115 -15.82 -0.99 2.63
C ARG A 115 -15.23 -1.14 4.02
N LEU A 116 -15.35 -0.07 4.80
CA LEU A 116 -14.92 -0.01 6.18
C LEU A 116 -16.13 -0.04 7.12
N ARG A 117 -16.00 -0.74 8.25
CA ARG A 117 -16.95 -0.62 9.37
C ARG A 117 -16.22 -0.57 10.69
N LEU A 118 -16.69 0.31 11.56
CA LEU A 118 -16.29 0.32 12.96
C LEU A 118 -17.27 -0.50 13.77
N GLU A 119 -16.73 -1.41 14.55
CA GLU A 119 -17.45 -2.29 15.45
C GLU A 119 -16.76 -2.29 16.81
N THR A 120 -17.41 -2.92 17.78
CA THR A 120 -16.83 -3.14 19.10
C THR A 120 -16.77 -4.64 19.35
N ASP A 121 -15.64 -5.14 19.83
CA ASP A 121 -15.49 -6.55 20.17
C ASP A 121 -16.16 -6.91 21.52
N ALA A 122 -16.07 -8.18 21.90
CA ALA A 122 -16.62 -8.69 23.16
C ALA A 122 -15.98 -8.06 24.41
N SER A 123 -14.79 -7.46 24.29
CA SER A 123 -14.04 -6.78 25.36
C SER A 123 -14.22 -5.26 25.34
N ASN A 124 -15.21 -4.76 24.58
CA ASN A 124 -15.48 -3.34 24.40
C ASN A 124 -14.34 -2.55 23.71
N VAL A 125 -13.48 -3.22 22.96
CA VAL A 125 -12.40 -2.62 22.18
C VAL A 125 -12.92 -2.26 20.79
N PRO A 126 -12.67 -1.03 20.29
CA PRO A 126 -13.07 -0.67 18.95
C PRO A 126 -12.21 -1.39 17.91
N VAL A 127 -12.89 -1.98 16.92
CA VAL A 127 -12.31 -2.77 15.82
C VAL A 127 -12.72 -2.15 14.49
N LEU A 128 -11.75 -2.01 13.58
CA LEU A 128 -12.00 -1.63 12.19
C LEU A 128 -12.04 -2.89 11.33
N ARG A 129 -13.20 -3.17 10.74
CA ARG A 129 -13.39 -4.23 9.75
C ARG A 129 -13.31 -3.71 8.34
N PHE A 130 -12.75 -4.55 7.46
CA PHE A 130 -12.58 -4.32 6.04
C PHE A 130 -13.27 -5.42 5.28
N PHE A 131 -14.09 -5.06 4.30
CA PHE A 131 -14.77 -6.01 3.43
C PHE A 131 -14.39 -5.71 1.98
N PRO A 132 -13.90 -6.68 1.20
CA PRO A 132 -13.78 -6.54 -0.24
C PRO A 132 -15.15 -6.17 -0.82
N ASP A 133 -15.17 -5.15 -1.68
CA ASP A 133 -16.36 -4.74 -2.41
C ASP A 133 -16.03 -4.62 -3.90
N PRO A 134 -16.33 -5.66 -4.70
CA PRO A 134 -16.06 -5.66 -6.13
C PRO A 134 -16.76 -4.53 -6.89
N SER A 135 -17.92 -4.05 -6.40
CA SER A 135 -18.62 -2.91 -7.03
C SER A 135 -17.82 -1.61 -6.92
N LYS A 136 -16.92 -1.55 -5.93
CA LYS A 136 -16.02 -0.44 -5.70
C LYS A 136 -14.66 -0.71 -6.32
N GLU A 137 -14.44 -1.71 -7.18
CA GLU A 137 -13.15 -1.98 -7.84
C GLU A 137 -13.24 -1.71 -9.36
N THR A 138 -12.20 -1.10 -9.92
CA THR A 138 -12.13 -0.75 -11.36
C THR A 138 -11.35 -1.80 -12.14
N TYR A 139 -10.55 -2.62 -11.46
CA TYR A 139 -9.74 -3.66 -12.09
C TYR A 139 -10.38 -5.04 -11.92
N PRO A 140 -10.63 -5.81 -13.00
CA PRO A 140 -11.12 -7.17 -12.88
C PRO A 140 -10.08 -8.04 -12.17
N GLN A 141 -10.51 -8.87 -11.23
CA GLN A 141 -9.64 -9.73 -10.40
C GLN A 141 -9.03 -10.93 -11.17
N GLY A 142 -9.02 -10.90 -12.50
CA GLY A 142 -8.48 -11.98 -13.33
C GLY A 142 -6.95 -11.96 -13.36
N PRO A 143 -6.29 -13.12 -13.58
CA PRO A 143 -4.86 -13.15 -13.85
C PRO A 143 -4.59 -12.30 -15.08
N VAL A 144 -3.69 -11.33 -14.93
CA VAL A 144 -3.19 -10.54 -16.05
C VAL A 144 -2.11 -11.41 -16.70
N ASP A 145 -2.50 -12.23 -17.67
CA ASP A 145 -1.54 -12.98 -18.49
C ASP A 145 -0.81 -11.97 -19.38
N ASN A 146 0.33 -11.47 -18.89
CA ASN A 146 1.31 -10.80 -19.72
C ASN A 146 2.10 -11.88 -20.46
N HIS A 147 1.52 -12.44 -21.53
CA HIS A 147 2.33 -13.10 -22.55
C HIS A 147 3.08 -12.02 -23.32
N VAL A 148 4.37 -11.87 -23.02
CA VAL A 148 5.30 -11.19 -23.91
C VAL A 148 5.57 -12.16 -25.06
N GLU A 149 5.08 -11.84 -26.25
CA GLU A 149 5.45 -12.55 -27.47
C GLU A 149 6.90 -12.18 -27.81
N ASP A 150 7.82 -13.13 -27.65
CA ASP A 150 9.18 -13.02 -28.19
C ASP A 150 9.09 -13.07 -29.72
N SER A 151 9.52 -12.00 -30.39
CA SER A 151 9.83 -11.95 -31.83
C SER A 151 11.32 -11.71 -32.02
#